data_AF-M1AGY4-F1
#
_entry.id   AF-M1AGY4-F1
#
_cell.length_a   1.000
_cell.length_b   1.000
_cell.length_c   1.000
_cell.angle_alpha   90.00
_cell.angle_beta   90.00
_cell.angle_gamma   90.00
#
_symmetry.space_group_name_H-M   'P 1'
#
loop_
_entity.id
_entity.type
_entity.pdbx_description
1 polymer ?
#
loop_
_entity_poly.entity_id
_entity_poly.type
_entity_poly.pdbx_seq_one_letter_code
_entity_poly.pdbx_strand_id
1 'polypeptide(L)'
;MLLPPSPFVCQKGFNRNFIGGVGFGFDPIINDYKFVRISEVFLDSYWCPEEKVQKVEVYDMCIDSWRDLNHIDQQLPNVHSYPCFEKLHRGTFHWYATSDLMDVILCFDIRTEIFRNMKMPDSSNYFDEMSYSLTVMTEFLTLICYHGPDSEINPIRDTMDIWIMIEYGVHESWTKKHIIKPLPIEYPLTILRDYLLLLQKKSGLLIWYNLNSNEVRELDFLAYPRSLSVIGYQESLISIPKRGP
;
A
#
# COMPACT_ATOMS: atom_id res chain seq x y z
N MET A 1 5.14 16.90 12.56
CA MET A 1 4.34 16.61 13.76
C MET A 1 4.54 15.14 14.08
N LEU A 2 4.92 14.80 15.31
CA LEU A 2 5.08 13.41 15.75
C LEU A 2 3.82 13.01 16.53
N LEU A 3 3.24 11.85 16.21
CA LEU A 3 2.10 11.31 16.94
C LEU A 3 2.55 10.88 18.35
N PRO A 4 1.71 11.03 19.39
CA PRO A 4 2.00 10.47 20.70
C PRO A 4 2.06 8.93 20.59
N PRO A 5 2.81 8.26 21.48
CA PRO A 5 2.82 6.80 21.50
C PRO A 5 1.43 6.24 21.77
N SER A 6 1.07 5.14 21.11
CA SER A 6 -0.18 4.45 21.40
C SER A 6 -0.18 3.89 22.82
N PRO A 7 -1.29 4.04 23.56
CA PRO A 7 -1.44 3.47 24.90
C PRO A 7 -1.72 1.96 24.88
N PHE A 8 -2.00 1.36 23.72
CA PHE A 8 -2.33 -0.07 23.62
C PHE A 8 -1.06 -0.92 23.53
N VAL A 9 -0.54 -1.27 24.71
CA VAL A 9 0.69 -2.06 24.87
C VAL A 9 0.40 -3.55 24.69
N CYS A 10 1.37 -4.25 24.10
CA CYS A 10 1.32 -5.71 23.97
C CYS A 10 1.36 -6.39 25.35
N GLN A 11 0.55 -7.43 25.56
CA GLN A 11 0.56 -8.18 26.81
C GLN A 11 1.89 -8.92 26.99
N LYS A 12 2.29 -9.18 28.24
CA LYS A 12 3.53 -9.91 28.54
C LYS A 12 3.50 -11.30 27.91
N GLY A 13 4.56 -11.64 27.17
CA GLY A 13 4.66 -12.91 26.43
C GLY A 13 4.12 -12.84 25.00
N PHE A 14 3.62 -11.69 24.56
CA PHE A 14 3.26 -11.43 23.17
C PHE A 14 4.20 -10.38 22.58
N ASN A 15 4.53 -10.55 21.30
CA ASN A 15 5.19 -9.54 20.50
C ASN A 15 4.19 -8.84 19.59
N ARG A 16 4.55 -7.60 19.23
CA ARG A 16 3.81 -6.80 18.27
C ARG A 16 4.73 -6.44 17.12
N ASN A 17 4.30 -6.79 15.92
CA ASN A 17 4.99 -6.48 14.70
C ASN A 17 4.22 -5.41 13.91
N PHE A 18 4.95 -4.38 13.49
CA PHE A 18 4.42 -3.25 12.73
C PHE A 18 4.61 -3.42 11.22
N ILE A 19 4.98 -4.63 10.76
CA ILE A 19 5.00 -5.04 9.34
C ILE A 19 3.54 -5.21 8.86
N GLY A 20 2.75 -4.15 8.91
CA GLY A 20 1.34 -4.13 8.52
C GLY A 20 0.94 -2.81 7.88
N GLY A 21 -0.34 -2.68 7.50
CA GLY A 21 -0.83 -1.50 6.79
C GLY A 21 -0.87 -0.25 7.65
N VAL A 22 -0.26 0.83 7.19
CA VAL A 22 -0.46 2.18 7.75
C VAL A 22 -1.19 3.07 6.76
N GLY A 23 -1.89 4.09 7.26
CA GLY A 23 -2.56 5.08 6.44
C GLY A 23 -2.73 6.41 7.17
N PHE A 24 -2.56 7.52 6.45
CA PHE A 24 -2.85 8.86 6.95
C PHE A 24 -3.75 9.61 5.96
N GLY A 25 -4.83 10.21 6.45
CA GLY A 25 -5.85 10.79 5.58
C GLY A 25 -6.82 11.70 6.30
N PHE A 26 -7.64 12.39 5.52
CA PHE A 26 -8.56 13.41 6.01
C PHE A 26 -10.01 12.93 5.89
N ASP A 27 -10.75 13.04 6.98
CA ASP A 27 -12.19 12.86 7.04
C ASP A 27 -12.90 14.22 6.88
N PRO A 28 -13.49 14.50 5.71
CA PRO A 28 -14.15 15.79 5.48
C PRO A 28 -15.48 15.95 6.20
N ILE A 29 -16.09 14.87 6.72
CA ILE A 29 -17.40 14.95 7.40
C ILE A 29 -17.23 15.54 8.79
N ILE A 30 -16.27 15.02 9.54
CA ILE A 30 -15.95 15.49 10.90
C ILE A 30 -14.82 16.53 10.90
N ASN A 31 -14.28 16.86 9.71
CA ASN A 31 -13.17 17.80 9.51
C ASN A 31 -11.95 17.44 10.37
N ASP A 32 -11.53 16.19 10.31
CA ASP A 32 -10.41 15.67 11.10
C ASP A 32 -9.44 14.85 10.27
N TYR A 33 -8.18 14.80 10.71
CA TYR A 33 -7.20 13.89 10.16
C TYR A 33 -7.15 12.62 11.00
N LYS A 34 -7.13 11.48 10.32
CA LYS A 34 -7.00 10.17 10.93
C LYS A 34 -5.72 9.50 10.49
N PHE A 35 -5.09 8.80 11.43
CA PHE A 35 -4.02 7.87 11.15
C PHE A 35 -4.46 6.46 11.54
N VAL A 36 -4.41 5.52 10.62
CA VAL A 36 -4.74 4.11 10.87
C VAL A 36 -3.46 3.28 10.83
N ARG A 37 -3.36 2.29 11.71
CA ARG A 37 -2.34 1.26 11.64
C ARG A 37 -2.91 -0.11 11.94
N ILE A 38 -2.48 -1.07 11.15
CA ILE A 38 -2.75 -2.50 11.30
C ILE A 38 -1.44 -3.14 11.72
N SER A 39 -1.47 -3.91 12.79
CA SER A 39 -0.30 -4.61 13.33
C SER A 39 -0.63 -6.04 13.65
N GLU A 40 0.35 -6.92 13.61
CA GLU A 40 0.21 -8.30 14.05
C GLU A 40 0.68 -8.44 15.50
N VAL A 41 -0.13 -9.09 16.33
CA VAL A 41 0.23 -9.52 17.68
C VAL A 41 0.30 -11.03 17.70
N PHE A 42 1.40 -11.59 18.20
CA PHE A 42 1.62 -13.03 18.26
C PHE A 42 2.38 -13.44 19.53
N LEU A 43 2.18 -14.68 19.96
CA LEU A 43 2.82 -15.22 21.15
C LEU A 43 4.32 -15.48 20.93
N ASP A 44 5.15 -15.16 21.93
CA ASP A 44 6.55 -15.58 22.03
C ASP A 44 6.63 -17.10 22.24
N SER A 45 6.54 -17.85 21.16
CA SER A 45 6.61 -19.30 21.15
C SER A 45 7.77 -19.72 20.23
N TYR A 46 8.77 -20.40 20.80
CA TYR A 46 9.93 -20.90 20.07
C TYR A 46 9.61 -21.99 19.04
N TRP A 47 8.37 -22.52 19.04
CA TRP A 47 8.05 -23.76 18.33
C TRP A 47 6.94 -23.64 17.29
N CYS A 48 6.05 -22.65 17.35
CA CYS A 48 5.14 -22.25 16.27
C CYS A 48 4.32 -21.00 16.67
N PRO A 49 4.14 -20.00 15.79
CA PRO A 49 3.20 -18.90 15.99
C PRO A 49 1.78 -19.35 15.60
N GLU A 50 1.06 -20.05 16.48
CA GLU A 50 -0.28 -20.58 16.15
C GLU A 50 -1.41 -19.54 16.23
N GLU A 51 -1.22 -18.43 16.93
CA GLU A 51 -2.23 -17.37 17.03
C GLU A 51 -1.62 -16.01 16.67
N LYS A 52 -1.79 -15.61 15.41
CA LYS A 52 -1.58 -14.23 14.97
C LYS A 52 -2.91 -13.50 15.03
N VAL A 53 -2.98 -12.44 15.82
CA VAL A 53 -4.15 -11.57 15.90
C VAL A 53 -3.79 -10.23 15.31
N GLN A 54 -4.58 -9.77 14.34
CA GLN A 54 -4.43 -8.43 13.81
C GLN A 54 -5.12 -7.43 14.74
N LYS A 55 -4.41 -6.35 15.03
CA LYS A 55 -4.88 -5.21 15.82
C LYS A 55 -4.89 -3.97 14.96
N VAL A 56 -6.01 -3.26 14.99
CA VAL A 56 -6.21 -2.02 14.26
C VAL A 56 -6.40 -0.89 15.24
N GLU A 57 -5.58 0.14 15.13
CA GLU A 57 -5.79 1.38 15.88
C GLU A 57 -5.94 2.55 14.93
N VAL A 58 -6.81 3.47 15.33
CA VAL A 58 -7.03 4.75 14.67
C VAL A 58 -6.67 5.85 15.63
N TYR A 59 -5.90 6.81 15.16
CA TYR A 59 -5.62 8.05 15.85
C TYR A 59 -6.45 9.16 15.24
N ASP A 60 -7.23 9.86 16.06
CA ASP A 60 -7.96 11.07 15.68
C ASP A 60 -7.17 12.30 16.10
N MET A 61 -6.93 13.18 15.15
CA MET A 61 -6.14 14.38 15.39
C MET A 61 -6.93 15.44 16.18
N CYS A 62 -8.27 15.47 16.07
CA CYS A 62 -9.10 16.47 16.73
C CYS A 62 -9.13 16.31 18.26
N ILE A 63 -9.09 15.08 18.74
CA ILE A 63 -9.11 14.72 20.17
C ILE A 63 -7.75 14.24 20.69
N ASP A 64 -6.72 14.25 19.83
CA ASP A 64 -5.33 13.88 20.15
C ASP A 64 -5.21 12.50 20.81
N SER A 65 -5.98 11.52 20.34
CA SER A 65 -6.10 10.23 21.02
C SER A 65 -6.12 9.04 20.08
N TRP A 66 -5.60 7.91 20.58
CA TRP A 66 -5.68 6.62 19.93
C TRP A 66 -6.94 5.87 20.38
N ARG A 67 -7.64 5.27 19.43
CA ARG A 67 -8.73 4.32 19.63
C ARG A 67 -8.35 2.98 19.03
N ASP A 68 -8.74 1.92 19.71
CA ASP A 68 -8.62 0.56 19.21
C ASP A 68 -9.94 0.16 18.53
N LEU A 69 -9.86 -0.35 17.30
CA LEU A 69 -11.00 -0.91 16.57
C LEU A 69 -11.18 -2.40 16.87
N ASN A 70 -11.18 -2.75 18.16
CA ASN A 70 -11.34 -4.12 18.69
C ASN A 70 -12.66 -4.83 18.31
N HIS A 71 -13.53 -4.18 17.53
CA HIS A 71 -14.84 -4.69 17.10
C HIS A 71 -14.82 -5.37 15.72
N ILE A 72 -13.65 -5.55 15.11
CA ILE A 72 -13.57 -6.29 13.86
C ILE A 72 -13.67 -7.79 14.19
N ASP A 73 -14.90 -8.30 14.31
CA ASP A 73 -15.20 -9.74 14.35
C ASP A 73 -14.84 -10.45 13.02
N GLN A 74 -14.27 -9.72 12.07
CA GLN A 74 -13.73 -10.25 10.82
C GLN A 74 -12.22 -10.48 10.95
N GLN A 75 -11.79 -11.69 10.61
CA GLN A 75 -10.39 -11.94 10.34
C GLN A 75 -9.98 -11.08 9.12
N LEU A 76 -9.10 -10.10 9.34
CA LEU A 76 -8.61 -9.29 8.23
C LEU A 76 -7.61 -10.13 7.39
N PRO A 77 -7.48 -9.82 6.10
CA PRO A 77 -6.42 -10.39 5.27
C PRO A 77 -5.03 -10.07 5.81
N ASN A 78 -4.05 -10.92 5.53
CA ASN A 78 -2.65 -10.66 5.85
C ASN A 78 -2.13 -9.54 4.94
N VAL A 79 -1.88 -8.37 5.52
CA VAL A 79 -1.39 -7.20 4.77
C VAL A 79 0.09 -7.38 4.48
N HIS A 80 0.47 -7.24 3.21
CA HIS A 80 1.87 -7.24 2.82
C HIS A 80 2.52 -5.92 3.20
N SER A 81 3.78 -5.93 3.59
CA SER A 81 4.53 -4.72 3.98
C SER A 81 5.77 -4.59 3.09
N TYR A 82 5.53 -4.15 1.86
CA TYR A 82 6.59 -3.73 0.94
C TYR A 82 6.64 -2.20 0.91
N PRO A 83 7.36 -1.54 0.01
CA PRO A 83 7.13 -0.10 -0.21
C PRO A 83 6.00 0.11 -1.22
N CYS A 84 5.23 1.19 -1.06
CA CYS A 84 4.20 1.62 -2.03
C CYS A 84 3.07 0.59 -2.26
N PHE A 85 2.74 -0.17 -1.22
CA PHE A 85 1.63 -1.12 -1.20
C PHE A 85 0.36 -0.47 -0.64
N GLU A 86 0.49 0.71 -0.04
CA GLU A 86 -0.57 1.51 0.54
C GLU A 86 -0.94 2.70 -0.36
N LYS A 87 -2.23 2.90 -0.59
CA LYS A 87 -2.71 4.08 -1.32
C LYS A 87 -4.01 4.63 -0.78
N LEU A 88 -4.00 5.92 -0.44
CA LEU A 88 -5.23 6.68 -0.22
C LEU A 88 -5.82 7.11 -1.56
N HIS A 89 -7.06 6.70 -1.83
CA HIS A 89 -7.81 7.11 -3.00
C HIS A 89 -9.29 7.27 -2.62
N ARG A 90 -9.92 8.38 -3.01
CA ARG A 90 -11.35 8.68 -2.72
C ARG A 90 -11.77 8.55 -1.25
N GLY A 91 -10.86 8.86 -0.31
CA GLY A 91 -11.14 8.77 1.13
C GLY A 91 -11.06 7.35 1.71
N THR A 92 -10.56 6.39 0.93
CA THR A 92 -10.36 5.00 1.33
C THR A 92 -8.88 4.65 1.22
N PHE A 93 -8.31 4.03 2.25
CA PHE A 93 -6.99 3.41 2.16
C PHE A 93 -7.11 2.05 1.51
N HIS A 94 -6.12 1.72 0.68
CA HIS A 94 -6.03 0.45 -0.04
C HIS A 94 -4.68 -0.15 0.28
N TRP A 95 -4.64 -1.43 0.66
CA TRP A 95 -3.43 -2.19 0.88
C TRP A 95 -3.47 -3.48 0.06
N TYR A 96 -2.34 -3.86 -0.51
CA TYR A 96 -2.17 -5.22 -1.01
C TYR A 96 -2.12 -6.22 0.15
N ALA A 97 -2.95 -7.26 0.09
CA ALA A 97 -3.06 -8.28 1.13
C ALA A 97 -3.41 -9.66 0.55
N THR A 98 -3.29 -10.71 1.35
CA THR A 98 -3.70 -12.07 0.99
C THR A 98 -4.72 -12.60 2.00
N SER A 99 -5.84 -13.11 1.49
CA SER A 99 -6.95 -13.72 2.25
C SER A 99 -7.23 -15.10 1.69
N ASP A 100 -7.23 -16.15 2.50
CA ASP A 100 -7.55 -17.53 2.08
C ASP A 100 -6.80 -17.99 0.81
N LEU A 101 -5.48 -17.70 0.76
CA LEU A 101 -4.59 -17.98 -0.39
C LEU A 101 -4.92 -17.19 -1.68
N MET A 102 -5.76 -16.17 -1.58
CA MET A 102 -6.12 -15.28 -2.68
C MET A 102 -5.62 -13.87 -2.44
N ASP A 103 -4.99 -13.28 -3.45
CA ASP A 103 -4.59 -11.87 -3.41
C ASP A 103 -5.81 -10.95 -3.49
N VAL A 104 -5.85 -9.97 -2.61
CA VAL A 104 -6.94 -9.00 -2.47
C VAL A 104 -6.40 -7.60 -2.21
N ILE A 105 -7.23 -6.59 -2.46
CA ILE A 105 -6.98 -5.22 -2.00
C ILE A 105 -7.84 -5.00 -0.76
N LEU A 106 -7.21 -4.96 0.41
CA LEU A 106 -7.87 -4.58 1.66
C LEU A 106 -8.16 -3.09 1.63
N CYS A 107 -9.40 -2.71 1.87
CA CYS A 107 -9.85 -1.33 1.87
C CYS A 107 -10.31 -0.91 3.26
N PHE A 108 -9.98 0.31 3.68
CA PHE A 108 -10.52 0.95 4.88
C PHE A 108 -11.06 2.33 4.53
N ASP A 109 -12.37 2.53 4.70
CA ASP A 109 -13.01 3.82 4.50
C ASP A 109 -12.80 4.70 5.74
N ILE A 110 -12.18 5.87 5.56
CA ILE A 110 -11.82 6.75 6.68
C ILE A 110 -13.06 7.30 7.41
N ARG A 111 -14.17 7.46 6.69
CA ARG A 111 -15.39 8.09 7.19
C ARG A 111 -16.22 7.10 7.99
N THR A 112 -16.39 5.91 7.43
CA THR A 112 -17.21 4.86 8.06
C THR A 112 -16.41 3.97 8.99
N GLU A 113 -15.07 3.99 8.89
CA GLU A 113 -14.15 3.10 9.62
C GLU A 113 -14.43 1.60 9.34
N ILE A 114 -14.99 1.30 8.17
CA ILE A 114 -15.36 -0.06 7.75
C ILE A 114 -14.29 -0.64 6.82
N PHE A 115 -13.93 -1.89 7.08
CA PHE A 115 -13.10 -2.70 6.22
C PHE A 115 -13.92 -3.43 5.15
N ARG A 116 -13.34 -3.56 3.95
CA ARG A 116 -13.87 -4.42 2.89
C ARG A 116 -12.76 -4.89 1.98
N ASN A 117 -12.96 -6.01 1.30
CA ASN A 117 -12.02 -6.52 0.31
C ASN A 117 -12.49 -6.13 -1.09
N MET A 118 -11.56 -5.73 -1.95
CA MET A 118 -11.75 -5.70 -3.40
C MET A 118 -10.96 -6.85 -4.03
N LYS A 119 -11.53 -7.41 -5.10
CA LYS A 119 -10.85 -8.40 -5.92
C LYS A 119 -9.77 -7.75 -6.79
N MET A 120 -8.66 -8.45 -6.93
CA MET A 120 -7.64 -8.15 -7.95
C MET A 120 -8.24 -8.33 -9.36
N PRO A 121 -7.67 -7.69 -10.40
CA PRO A 121 -8.07 -7.95 -11.78
C PRO A 121 -7.86 -9.42 -12.14
N ASP A 122 -8.75 -9.98 -12.98
CA ASP A 122 -8.60 -11.34 -13.49
C ASP A 122 -7.34 -11.44 -14.34
N SER A 123 -6.41 -12.24 -13.83
CA SER A 123 -5.03 -12.22 -14.26
C SER A 123 -4.74 -13.64 -14.80
N SER A 124 -4.94 -13.84 -16.11
CA SER A 124 -4.94 -15.20 -16.70
C SER A 124 -3.57 -15.92 -16.69
N ASN A 125 -2.49 -15.26 -16.26
CA ASN A 125 -1.11 -15.68 -16.46
C ASN A 125 -0.20 -15.61 -15.21
N TYR A 126 -0.73 -15.34 -14.01
CA TYR A 126 0.12 -14.94 -12.88
C TYR A 126 0.30 -16.15 -11.96
N PHE A 127 1.46 -16.80 -12.11
CA PHE A 127 1.97 -17.81 -11.19
C PHE A 127 2.45 -17.17 -9.86
N ASP A 128 2.80 -18.00 -8.88
CA ASP A 128 3.27 -17.70 -7.50
C ASP A 128 4.40 -16.63 -7.34
N GLU A 129 4.89 -16.02 -8.42
CA GLU A 129 6.11 -15.20 -8.43
C GLU A 129 5.87 -13.70 -8.70
N MET A 130 4.60 -13.27 -8.72
CA MET A 130 4.23 -11.90 -9.05
C MET A 130 4.08 -11.03 -7.80
N SER A 131 4.54 -9.80 -7.91
CA SER A 131 4.41 -8.75 -6.91
C SER A 131 3.47 -7.66 -7.41
N TYR A 132 2.85 -6.96 -6.46
CA TYR A 132 1.83 -5.96 -6.74
C TYR A 132 2.11 -4.66 -5.99
N SER A 133 1.86 -3.53 -6.66
CA SER A 133 1.91 -2.21 -6.03
C SER A 133 0.69 -1.39 -6.41
N LEU A 134 0.28 -0.49 -5.50
CA LEU A 134 -0.90 0.34 -5.66
C LEU A 134 -0.50 1.80 -5.87
N THR A 135 -1.12 2.44 -6.85
CA THR A 135 -0.94 3.88 -7.10
C THR A 135 -2.21 4.49 -7.67
N VAL A 136 -2.13 5.75 -8.10
CA VAL A 136 -3.20 6.44 -8.82
C VAL A 136 -2.64 6.95 -10.14
N MET A 137 -3.35 6.67 -11.23
CA MET A 137 -3.04 7.14 -12.59
C MET A 137 -4.33 7.68 -13.20
N THR A 138 -4.30 8.93 -13.67
CA THR A 138 -5.44 9.63 -14.27
C THR A 138 -6.69 9.54 -13.38
N GLU A 139 -6.55 9.81 -12.09
CA GLU A 139 -7.64 9.73 -11.10
C GLU A 139 -8.26 8.33 -10.88
N PHE A 140 -7.64 7.26 -11.39
CA PHE A 140 -8.09 5.88 -11.18
C PHE A 140 -7.17 5.14 -10.22
N LEU A 141 -7.76 4.33 -9.34
CA LEU A 141 -6.99 3.34 -8.59
C LEU A 141 -6.27 2.42 -9.58
N THR A 142 -4.97 2.30 -9.41
CA THR A 142 -4.09 1.65 -10.36
C THR A 142 -3.30 0.55 -9.67
N LEU A 143 -3.30 -0.64 -10.27
CA LEU A 143 -2.50 -1.77 -9.84
C LEU A 143 -1.36 -1.97 -10.82
N ILE A 144 -0.15 -2.13 -10.30
CA ILE A 144 1.04 -2.46 -11.08
C ILE A 144 1.43 -3.90 -10.73
N CYS A 145 1.37 -4.78 -11.71
CA CYS A 145 1.78 -6.18 -11.58
C CYS A 145 3.18 -6.34 -12.19
N TYR A 146 4.14 -6.84 -11.42
CA TYR A 146 5.52 -6.99 -11.85
C TYR A 146 6.18 -8.23 -11.23
N HIS A 147 7.26 -8.71 -11.83
CA HIS A 147 8.06 -9.79 -11.24
C HIS A 147 8.87 -9.24 -10.07
N GLY A 148 8.77 -9.89 -8.91
CA GLY A 148 9.45 -9.48 -7.70
C GLY A 148 10.98 -9.56 -7.79
N PRO A 149 11.69 -9.04 -6.77
CA PRO A 149 13.15 -9.06 -6.74
C PRO A 149 13.75 -10.46 -6.71
N ASP A 150 13.01 -11.45 -6.22
CA ASP A 150 13.47 -12.83 -6.09
C ASP A 150 13.06 -13.72 -7.28
N SER A 151 12.26 -13.19 -8.22
CA SER A 151 11.74 -13.94 -9.37
C SER A 151 12.73 -13.96 -10.55
N GLU A 152 12.78 -15.09 -11.26
CA GLU A 152 13.51 -15.19 -12.53
C GLU A 152 12.69 -14.54 -13.65
N ILE A 153 13.29 -13.57 -14.34
CA ILE A 153 12.59 -12.83 -15.41
C ILE A 153 12.91 -13.46 -16.76
N ASN A 154 11.88 -13.90 -17.47
CA ASN A 154 11.91 -14.29 -18.87
C ASN A 154 11.57 -13.09 -19.78
N PRO A 155 12.54 -12.46 -20.46
CA PRO A 155 12.31 -11.24 -21.24
C PRO A 155 11.41 -11.43 -22.48
N ILE A 156 11.07 -12.67 -22.85
CA ILE A 156 10.24 -13.00 -24.01
C ILE A 156 8.77 -13.18 -23.61
N ARG A 157 8.52 -13.76 -22.43
CA ARG A 157 7.17 -14.15 -21.98
C ARG A 157 6.61 -13.22 -20.91
N ASP A 158 7.49 -12.67 -20.10
CA ASP A 158 7.09 -11.91 -18.94
C ASP A 158 6.76 -10.49 -19.33
N THR A 159 5.90 -9.87 -18.54
CA THR A 159 5.45 -8.50 -18.73
C THR A 159 5.25 -7.85 -17.39
N MET A 160 5.35 -6.53 -17.39
CA MET A 160 4.86 -5.72 -16.28
C MET A 160 3.60 -5.02 -16.77
N ASP A 161 2.50 -5.26 -16.06
CA ASP A 161 1.16 -4.83 -16.47
C ASP A 161 0.66 -3.73 -15.54
N ILE A 162 0.07 -2.70 -16.14
CA ILE A 162 -0.54 -1.58 -15.41
C ILE A 162 -2.03 -1.62 -15.66
N TRP A 163 -2.79 -1.89 -14.61
CA TRP A 163 -4.25 -1.97 -14.61
C TRP A 163 -4.85 -0.75 -13.95
N ILE A 164 -5.94 -0.23 -14.51
CA ILE A 164 -6.75 0.84 -13.91
C ILE A 164 -8.17 0.39 -13.65
N MET A 165 -8.74 0.81 -12.53
CA MET A 165 -10.15 0.58 -12.21
C MET A 165 -10.97 1.77 -12.71
N ILE A 166 -11.62 1.62 -13.86
CA ILE A 166 -12.39 2.70 -14.51
C ILE A 166 -13.57 3.13 -13.63
N GLU A 167 -14.26 2.17 -13.04
CA GLU A 167 -15.37 2.42 -12.12
C GLU A 167 -14.97 1.96 -10.72
N TYR A 168 -14.73 2.94 -9.84
CA TYR A 168 -14.24 2.66 -8.50
C TYR A 168 -15.16 1.69 -7.72
N GLY A 169 -14.59 0.58 -7.23
CA GLY A 169 -15.27 -0.48 -6.50
C GLY A 169 -15.91 -1.55 -7.38
N VAL A 170 -15.92 -1.41 -8.71
CA VAL A 170 -16.50 -2.40 -9.65
C VAL A 170 -15.38 -3.30 -10.18
N HIS A 171 -15.41 -4.58 -9.82
CA HIS A 171 -14.40 -5.57 -10.19
C HIS A 171 -14.23 -5.68 -11.72
N GLU A 172 -15.34 -5.73 -12.45
CA GLU A 172 -15.38 -5.90 -13.90
C GLU A 172 -14.84 -4.67 -14.66
N SER A 173 -14.60 -3.56 -13.97
CA SER A 173 -14.10 -2.32 -14.57
C SER A 173 -12.58 -2.24 -14.65
N TRP A 174 -11.88 -3.23 -14.09
CA TRP A 174 -10.43 -3.34 -14.23
C TRP A 174 -10.05 -3.46 -15.70
N THR A 175 -9.27 -2.51 -16.19
CA THR A 175 -8.83 -2.44 -17.58
C THR A 175 -7.30 -2.36 -17.62
N LYS A 176 -6.69 -3.25 -18.42
CA LYS A 176 -5.24 -3.21 -18.65
C LYS A 176 -4.91 -2.01 -19.53
N LYS A 177 -4.18 -1.02 -18.99
CA LYS A 177 -3.85 0.23 -19.68
C LYS A 177 -2.49 0.20 -20.36
N HIS A 178 -1.48 -0.37 -19.70
CA HIS A 178 -0.15 -0.56 -20.29
C HIS A 178 0.36 -1.97 -20.08
N ILE A 179 1.11 -2.46 -21.07
CA ILE A 179 1.92 -3.67 -21.02
C ILE A 179 3.33 -3.23 -21.35
N ILE A 180 4.26 -3.38 -20.42
CA ILE A 180 5.67 -3.03 -20.64
C ILE A 180 6.55 -4.27 -20.52
N LYS A 181 7.68 -4.23 -21.21
CA LYS A 181 8.72 -5.26 -21.07
C LYS A 181 9.16 -5.33 -19.62
N PRO A 182 9.49 -6.53 -19.11
CA PRO A 182 9.86 -6.69 -17.72
C PRO A 182 11.18 -5.95 -17.49
N LEU A 183 11.24 -5.26 -16.35
CA LEU A 183 12.41 -4.49 -15.93
C LEU A 183 13.02 -5.16 -14.70
N PRO A 184 14.36 -5.19 -14.54
CA PRO A 184 15.01 -5.75 -13.37
C PRO A 184 14.92 -4.78 -12.18
N ILE A 185 13.71 -4.61 -11.65
CA ILE A 185 13.39 -3.71 -10.55
C ILE A 185 13.29 -4.44 -9.22
N GLU A 186 13.49 -3.69 -8.13
CA GLU A 186 13.12 -4.13 -6.78
C GLU A 186 11.60 -3.90 -6.57
N TYR A 187 11.11 -2.69 -6.89
CA TYR A 187 9.69 -2.34 -6.87
C TYR A 187 9.40 -1.02 -7.60
N PRO A 188 8.16 -0.82 -8.08
CA PRO A 188 7.67 0.46 -8.54
C PRO A 188 7.33 1.39 -7.36
N LEU A 189 7.61 2.68 -7.51
CA LEU A 189 7.36 3.69 -6.49
C LEU A 189 6.03 4.40 -6.71
N THR A 190 5.83 4.97 -7.91
CA THR A 190 4.60 5.69 -8.25
C THR A 190 4.56 6.00 -9.75
N ILE A 191 3.42 6.49 -10.24
CA ILE A 191 3.28 7.08 -11.57
C ILE A 191 3.12 8.60 -11.40
N LEU A 192 3.98 9.36 -12.06
CA LEU A 192 3.97 10.82 -12.10
C LEU A 192 3.42 11.29 -13.44
N ARG A 193 2.56 12.32 -13.39
CA ARG A 193 1.98 12.96 -14.59
C ARG A 193 1.27 11.98 -15.53
N ASP A 194 0.84 10.82 -15.04
CA ASP A 194 0.21 9.73 -15.78
C ASP A 194 1.05 9.04 -16.88
N TYR A 195 2.33 9.39 -17.04
CA TYR A 195 3.20 8.74 -18.04
C TYR A 195 4.63 8.46 -17.55
N LEU A 196 5.03 8.95 -16.38
CA LEU A 196 6.37 8.70 -15.82
C LEU A 196 6.28 7.72 -14.66
N LEU A 197 6.62 6.47 -14.92
CA LEU A 197 6.70 5.44 -13.90
C LEU A 197 8.06 5.53 -13.19
N LEU A 198 8.05 5.80 -11.90
CA LEU A 198 9.24 5.87 -11.07
C LEU A 198 9.48 4.52 -10.40
N LEU A 199 10.72 4.01 -10.47
CA LEU A 199 11.07 2.64 -10.10
C LEU A 199 12.40 2.60 -9.35
N GLN A 200 12.55 1.70 -8.38
CA GLN A 200 13.86 1.37 -7.81
C GLN A 200 14.39 0.09 -8.46
N LYS A 201 15.62 0.11 -8.96
CA LYS A 201 16.34 -1.09 -9.42
C LYS A 201 16.77 -1.98 -8.25
N LYS A 202 17.04 -3.26 -8.52
CA LYS A 202 17.67 -4.17 -7.53
C LYS A 202 19.02 -3.65 -7.03
N SER A 203 19.72 -2.84 -7.82
CA SER A 203 20.96 -2.15 -7.42
C SER A 203 20.75 -1.01 -6.41
N GLY A 204 19.51 -0.62 -6.12
CA GLY A 204 19.16 0.53 -5.29
C GLY A 204 19.04 1.85 -6.06
N LEU A 205 19.40 1.87 -7.35
CA LEU A 205 19.34 3.06 -8.21
C LEU A 205 17.90 3.42 -8.58
N LEU A 206 17.59 4.71 -8.53
CA LEU A 206 16.30 5.23 -8.95
C LEU A 206 16.27 5.45 -10.48
N ILE A 207 15.21 5.02 -11.13
CA ILE A 207 14.99 5.24 -12.56
C ILE A 207 13.58 5.76 -12.81
N TRP A 208 13.41 6.51 -13.88
CA TRP A 208 12.09 6.77 -14.46
C TRP A 208 11.93 6.02 -15.79
N TYR A 209 10.72 5.60 -16.07
CA TYR A 209 10.31 4.94 -17.30
C TYR A 209 9.17 5.74 -17.91
N ASN A 210 9.34 6.19 -19.16
CA ASN A 210 8.30 6.91 -19.88
C ASN A 210 7.36 5.92 -20.57
N LEU A 211 6.11 5.82 -20.12
CA LEU A 211 5.09 4.92 -20.64
C LEU A 211 4.69 5.21 -22.10
N ASN A 212 4.98 6.41 -22.61
CA ASN A 212 4.65 6.80 -23.98
C ASN A 212 5.79 6.50 -24.98
N SER A 213 7.04 6.74 -24.57
CA SER A 213 8.21 6.57 -25.45
C SER A 213 9.01 5.29 -25.18
N ASN A 214 8.71 4.57 -24.10
CA ASN A 214 9.50 3.46 -23.56
C ASN A 214 10.94 3.86 -23.20
N GLU A 215 11.20 5.15 -23.05
CA GLU A 215 12.51 5.66 -22.63
C GLU A 215 12.74 5.37 -21.16
N VAL A 216 13.93 4.86 -20.84
CA VAL A 216 14.40 4.67 -19.48
C VAL A 216 15.54 5.63 -19.23
N ARG A 217 15.51 6.33 -18.11
CA ARG A 217 16.70 7.06 -17.66
C ARG A 217 16.95 6.87 -16.17
N GLU A 218 18.24 6.80 -15.87
CA GLU A 218 18.73 6.68 -14.51
C GLU A 218 18.79 8.05 -13.87
N LEU A 219 18.41 8.10 -12.60
CA LEU A 219 18.58 9.25 -11.74
C LEU A 219 19.79 8.96 -10.87
N ASP A 220 20.69 9.95 -10.72
CA ASP A 220 21.91 9.84 -9.90
C ASP A 220 21.57 9.87 -8.39
N PHE A 221 20.73 8.92 -7.98
CA PHE A 221 20.22 8.78 -6.63
C PHE A 221 20.19 7.29 -6.27
N LEU A 222 21.07 6.93 -5.34
CA LEU A 222 21.22 5.58 -4.84
C LEU A 222 20.62 5.51 -3.44
N ALA A 223 19.73 4.54 -3.21
CA ALA A 223 19.15 4.30 -1.92
C ALA A 223 19.24 2.82 -1.55
N TYR A 224 19.10 2.53 -0.26
CA TYR A 224 19.02 1.15 0.17
C TYR A 224 17.75 0.51 -0.43
N PRO A 225 17.84 -0.72 -0.97
CA PRO A 225 16.65 -1.41 -1.45
C PRO A 225 15.55 -1.42 -0.39
N ARG A 226 14.33 -1.12 -0.80
CA ARG A 226 13.12 -1.08 0.05
C ARG A 226 13.04 0.07 1.06
N SER A 227 13.96 1.04 0.99
CA SER A 227 13.92 2.22 1.87
C SER A 227 13.18 3.42 1.27
N LEU A 228 12.90 3.40 -0.03
CA LEU A 228 12.32 4.55 -0.73
C LEU A 228 10.80 4.52 -0.70
N SER A 229 10.23 5.68 -0.34
CA SER A 229 8.84 6.03 -0.55
C SER A 229 8.79 7.37 -1.30
N VAL A 230 7.75 7.55 -2.11
CA VAL A 230 7.52 8.80 -2.84
C VAL A 230 6.12 9.29 -2.55
N ILE A 231 6.06 10.51 -2.01
CA ILE A 231 4.80 11.15 -1.64
C ILE A 231 4.53 12.25 -2.66
N GLY A 232 3.43 12.12 -3.41
CA GLY A 232 2.92 13.19 -4.25
C GLY A 232 2.41 14.32 -3.35
N TYR A 233 3.06 15.48 -3.40
CA TYR A 233 2.64 16.66 -2.66
C TYR A 233 1.81 17.56 -3.57
N GLN A 234 0.57 17.83 -3.17
CA GLN A 234 -0.25 18.89 -3.73
C GLN A 234 -0.44 19.96 -2.66
N GLU A 235 -0.08 21.19 -2.99
CA GLU A 235 -0.27 22.32 -2.07
C GLU A 235 -1.76 22.48 -1.74
N SER A 236 -2.04 22.66 -0.45
CA SER A 236 -3.36 23.01 0.07
C SER A 236 -3.26 24.32 0.84
N LEU A 237 -4.26 25.18 0.68
CA LEU A 237 -4.40 26.44 1.43
C LEU A 237 -4.86 26.21 2.89
N ILE A 238 -5.13 24.95 3.26
CA ILE A 238 -5.60 24.59 4.61
C ILE A 238 -4.37 24.40 5.51
N SER A 239 -4.21 25.29 6.49
CA SER A 239 -3.17 25.14 7.51
C SER A 239 -3.53 24.03 8.49
N ILE A 240 -2.60 23.09 8.74
CA ILE A 240 -2.70 22.19 9.89
C ILE A 240 -2.57 23.07 11.15
N PRO A 241 -3.56 23.07 12.08
CA PRO A 241 -3.46 23.83 13.31
C PRO A 241 -2.16 23.48 14.04
N LYS A 242 -1.33 24.49 14.33
CA LYS A 242 -0.13 24.26 15.16
C LYS A 242 -0.61 24.00 16.58
N ARG A 243 -0.07 22.95 17.21
CA ARG A 243 -0.22 22.74 18.66
C ARG A 243 0.18 24.03 19.38
N GLY A 244 -0.71 24.53 20.23
CA GLY A 244 -0.31 25.49 21.27
C GLY A 244 0.69 24.82 22.21
N PRO A 245 1.58 25.61 22.86
CA PRO A 245 2.58 25.09 23.78
C PRO A 245 1.96 24.35 24.96
#